data_AF-A0A178X775-F1
#
_entry.id   AF-A0A178X775-F1
#
_cell.length_a   1.000
_cell.length_b   1.000
_cell.length_c   1.000
_cell.angle_alpha   90.00
_cell.angle_beta   90.00
_cell.angle_gamma   90.00
#
_symmetry.space_group_name_H-M   'P 1'
#
loop_
_entity.id
_entity.type
_entity.pdbx_description
1 polymer ?
#
loop_
_entity_poly.entity_id
_entity_poly.type
_entity_poly.pdbx_seq_one_letter_code
_entity_poly.pdbx_strand_id
1 'polypeptide(L)'
;MNDDADPRPPGDAASDVLRSIWQVDRDNASDVGELCGNTTVCRNMKDVSFEEMVGQGTDLRTAWREQLTRDGKLNTSDGTIGDIVAGRR
;
A
#
# COMPACT_ATOMS: atom_id res chain seq x y z
N MET A 1 0.76 -31.83 15.10
CA MET A 1 -0.06 -31.84 13.88
C MET A 1 -1.43 -31.38 14.31
N ASN A 2 -1.65 -30.07 14.30
CA ASN A 2 -2.98 -29.47 14.39
C ASN A 2 -2.92 -28.26 13.46
N ASP A 3 -3.29 -28.52 12.21
CA ASP A 3 -3.73 -27.50 11.27
C ASP A 3 -5.15 -27.12 11.70
N ASP A 4 -5.26 -26.28 12.74
CA ASP A 4 -6.49 -25.56 13.02
C ASP A 4 -6.62 -24.48 11.93
N ALA A 5 -7.11 -24.89 10.76
CA ALA A 5 -7.46 -23.98 9.69
C ALA A 5 -8.57 -23.04 10.18
N ASP A 6 -8.32 -21.73 10.16
CA ASP A 6 -9.33 -20.71 10.43
C ASP A 6 -10.57 -21.00 9.56
N PRO A 7 -11.76 -21.23 10.16
CA PRO A 7 -12.94 -21.65 9.42
C PRO A 7 -13.52 -20.57 8.50
N ARG A 8 -12.94 -19.37 8.50
CA ARG A 8 -13.40 -18.23 7.71
C ARG A 8 -12.83 -18.27 6.29
N PRO A 9 -13.59 -17.80 5.28
CA PRO A 9 -13.08 -17.73 3.93
C PRO A 9 -11.84 -16.82 3.87
N PRO A 10 -10.84 -17.14 3.04
CA PRO A 10 -9.54 -16.45 3.03
C PRO A 10 -9.67 -14.93 2.76
N GLY A 11 -10.74 -14.52 2.08
CA GLY A 11 -11.04 -13.11 1.83
C GLY A 11 -11.38 -12.28 3.08
N ASP A 12 -11.92 -12.92 4.13
CA ASP A 12 -12.30 -12.25 5.38
C ASP A 12 -11.09 -12.09 6.30
N ALA A 13 -10.25 -13.13 6.39
CA ALA A 13 -8.98 -13.07 7.12
C ALA A 13 -8.06 -11.95 6.58
N ALA A 14 -7.94 -11.81 5.25
CA ALA A 14 -7.16 -10.74 4.63
C ALA A 14 -7.72 -9.33 4.94
N SER A 15 -9.06 -9.18 4.92
CA SER A 15 -9.70 -7.89 5.23
C SER A 15 -9.47 -7.47 6.69
N ASP A 16 -9.49 -8.43 7.62
CA ASP A 16 -9.27 -8.16 9.04
C ASP A 16 -7.83 -7.75 9.33
N VAL A 17 -6.86 -8.41 8.71
CA VAL A 17 -5.44 -8.00 8.78
C VAL A 17 -5.27 -6.60 8.23
N LEU A 18 -5.83 -6.32 7.04
CA LEU A 18 -5.75 -4.99 6.44
C LEU A 18 -6.44 -3.93 7.31
N ARG A 19 -7.57 -4.24 7.94
CA ARG A 19 -8.25 -3.34 8.87
C ARG A 19 -7.43 -3.09 10.13
N SER A 20 -6.80 -4.12 10.68
CA SER A 20 -5.88 -3.99 11.82
C SER A 20 -4.69 -3.11 11.48
N ILE A 21 -4.13 -3.23 10.28
CA ILE A 21 -3.05 -2.37 9.80
C ILE A 21 -3.58 -0.94 9.59
N TRP A 22 -4.75 -0.76 8.97
CA TRP A 22 -5.29 0.55 8.62
C TRP A 22 -5.74 1.37 9.84
N GLN A 23 -6.09 0.70 10.93
CA GLN A 23 -6.40 1.31 12.21
C GLN A 23 -5.15 1.81 12.98
N VAL A 24 -4.02 2.09 12.29
CA VAL A 24 -2.80 2.62 12.92
C VAL A 24 -3.18 3.68 13.95
N ASP A 25 -2.88 3.34 15.20
CA ASP A 25 -3.04 4.23 16.34
C ASP A 25 -2.23 5.49 16.10
N ARG A 26 -2.90 6.64 16.09
CA ARG A 26 -2.23 7.94 15.87
C ARG A 26 -1.21 8.26 16.95
N ASP A 27 -1.34 7.65 18.13
CA ASP A 27 -0.40 7.81 19.22
C ASP A 27 0.93 7.08 18.91
N ASN A 28 0.88 5.91 18.25
CA ASN A 28 2.06 5.17 17.76
C ASN A 28 2.72 5.81 16.51
N ALA A 29 2.05 6.72 15.82
CA ALA A 29 2.67 7.44 14.68
C ALA A 29 3.80 8.38 15.14
N SER A 30 3.78 8.82 16.40
CA SER A 30 4.85 9.61 17.01
C SER A 30 6.12 8.78 17.24
N ASP A 31 5.96 7.50 17.63
CA ASP A 31 7.06 6.53 17.77
C ASP A 31 7.78 6.23 16.45
N VAL A 32 7.10 6.30 15.30
CA VAL A 32 7.74 6.08 13.99
C VAL A 32 8.81 7.14 13.72
N GLY A 33 8.58 8.39 14.15
CA GLY A 33 9.57 9.45 14.03
C GLY A 33 10.82 9.24 14.91
N GLU A 34 10.64 8.61 16.08
CA GLU A 34 11.72 8.29 17.02
C GLU A 34 12.47 7.00 16.64
N LEU A 35 11.76 6.00 16.09
CA LEU A 35 12.31 4.74 15.58
C LEU A 35 13.11 4.92 14.27
N CYS A 36 12.75 5.91 13.45
CA CYS A 36 13.55 6.35 12.31
C CYS A 36 14.73 7.22 12.76
N GLY A 37 15.60 6.66 13.62
CA GLY A 37 16.69 7.30 14.38
C GLY A 37 17.76 8.10 13.61
N ASN A 38 17.51 8.45 12.34
CA ASN A 38 18.10 9.63 11.73
C ASN A 38 17.02 10.36 10.91
N THR A 39 16.68 11.58 11.34
CA THR A 39 15.85 12.53 10.57
C THR A 39 16.71 13.44 9.70
N THR A 40 17.99 13.10 9.52
CA THR A 40 18.85 13.77 8.56
C THR A 40 18.21 13.62 7.20
N VAL A 41 17.70 14.73 6.67
CA VAL A 41 17.29 14.80 5.27
C VAL A 41 18.49 14.32 4.46
N CYS A 42 18.38 13.13 3.88
CA CYS A 42 19.34 12.63 2.91
C CYS A 42 19.36 13.63 1.76
N ARG A 43 20.24 14.64 1.83
CA ARG A 43 20.30 15.73 0.84
C ARG A 43 20.50 15.23 -0.58
N ASN A 44 21.00 14.00 -0.73
CA ASN A 44 21.20 13.31 -2.00
C ASN A 44 19.96 12.57 -2.52
N MET A 45 18.82 12.56 -1.80
CA MET A 45 17.56 11.98 -2.30
C MET A 45 16.72 12.96 -3.13
N LYS A 46 17.16 14.21 -3.28
CA LYS A 46 16.44 15.22 -4.08
C LYS A 46 16.22 14.79 -5.55
N ASP A 47 17.07 13.91 -6.06
CA ASP A 47 17.02 13.41 -7.43
C ASP A 47 16.43 11.98 -7.49
N VAL A 48 16.02 11.41 -6.36
CA VAL A 48 15.39 10.08 -6.28
C VAL A 48 13.89 10.27 -6.21
N SER A 49 13.24 10.23 -7.38
CA SER A 49 11.80 10.33 -7.51
C SER A 49 11.30 9.37 -8.59
N PHE A 50 9.98 9.22 -8.67
CA PHE A 50 9.34 8.49 -9.78
C PHE A 50 8.93 9.45 -10.90
N GLU A 51 9.41 10.71 -10.90
CA GLU A 51 9.02 11.69 -11.92
C GLU A 51 9.53 11.33 -13.32
N GLU A 52 10.62 10.57 -13.42
CA GLU A 52 11.09 10.04 -14.72
C GLU A 52 10.10 9.06 -15.36
N MET A 53 9.20 8.46 -14.58
CA MET A 53 8.11 7.64 -15.12
C MET A 53 7.01 8.49 -15.77
N VAL A 54 6.95 9.78 -15.44
CA VAL A 54 5.90 10.69 -15.88
C VAL A 54 6.25 11.21 -17.27
N GLY A 55 5.49 10.75 -18.28
CA GLY A 55 5.57 11.28 -19.63
C GLY A 55 5.07 12.73 -19.71
N GLN A 56 5.36 13.41 -20.81
CA GLN A 56 4.86 14.77 -21.03
C GLN A 56 3.33 14.81 -20.98
N GLY A 57 2.78 15.55 -20.02
CA GLY A 57 1.34 15.78 -19.89
C GLY A 57 0.55 14.68 -19.18
N THR A 58 1.20 13.67 -18.60
CA THR A 58 0.54 12.68 -17.73
C THR A 58 0.86 12.97 -16.26
N ASP A 59 0.03 12.47 -15.35
CA ASP A 59 0.33 12.49 -13.92
C ASP A 59 0.96 11.17 -13.47
N LEU A 60 1.60 11.19 -12.29
CA LEU A 60 2.30 10.03 -11.73
C LEU A 60 1.38 8.82 -11.50
N ARG A 61 0.11 9.04 -11.13
CA ARG A 61 -0.85 7.95 -10.91
C ARG A 61 -1.16 7.24 -12.24
N THR A 62 -1.34 8.01 -13.30
CA THR A 62 -1.60 7.49 -14.65
C THR A 62 -0.40 6.69 -15.15
N ALA A 63 0.82 7.23 -15.05
CA ALA A 63 2.05 6.53 -15.42
C ALA A 63 2.23 5.19 -14.68
N TRP A 64 1.95 5.16 -13.37
CA TRP A 64 2.00 3.93 -12.59
C TRP A 64 0.96 2.89 -13.03
N ARG A 65 -0.27 3.32 -13.35
CA ARG A 65 -1.31 2.40 -13.84
C ARG A 65 -0.93 1.78 -15.17
N GLU A 66 -0.38 2.57 -16.09
CA GLU A 66 0.15 2.07 -17.36
C GLU A 66 1.27 1.06 -17.14
N GLN A 67 2.20 1.34 -16.23
CA GLN A 67 3.26 0.40 -15.88
C GLN A 67 2.70 -0.92 -15.33
N LEU A 68 1.76 -0.86 -14.37
CA LEU A 68 1.15 -2.06 -13.80
C LEU A 68 0.36 -2.85 -14.83
N THR A 69 -0.26 -2.17 -15.80
CA THR A 69 -0.96 -2.81 -16.91
C THR A 69 0.04 -3.56 -17.79
N ARG A 70 1.14 -2.91 -18.17
CA ARG A 70 2.22 -3.50 -18.97
C ARG A 70 2.83 -4.72 -18.31
N ASP A 71 3.00 -4.66 -16.99
CA ASP A 71 3.55 -5.75 -16.18
C ASP A 71 2.55 -6.89 -15.92
N GLY A 72 1.28 -6.75 -16.31
CA GLY A 72 0.22 -7.70 -15.98
C GLY A 72 -0.14 -7.77 -14.49
N LYS A 73 0.23 -6.73 -13.72
CA LYS A 73 0.02 -6.64 -12.27
C LYS A 73 -1.22 -5.82 -11.90
N LEU A 74 -1.81 -5.11 -12.86
CA LEU A 74 -3.04 -4.38 -12.64
C LEU A 74 -4.24 -5.33 -12.70
N ASN A 75 -4.83 -5.63 -11.55
CA ASN A 75 -6.17 -6.20 -11.52
C ASN A 75 -7.21 -5.08 -11.68
N THR A 76 -8.02 -5.15 -12.73
CA THR A 76 -9.12 -4.21 -13.00
C THR A 76 -10.49 -4.70 -12.54
N SER A 77 -10.59 -5.98 -12.18
CA SER A 77 -11.81 -6.63 -11.74
C SER A 77 -12.01 -6.53 -10.23
N ASP A 78 -10.92 -6.33 -9.48
CA ASP A 78 -10.97 -6.12 -8.04
C ASP A 78 -11.16 -4.64 -7.70
N GLY A 79 -11.91 -4.38 -6.62
CA GLY A 79 -12.04 -3.05 -6.02
C GLY A 79 -10.71 -2.55 -5.45
N THR A 80 -10.73 -1.33 -4.89
CA THR A 80 -9.51 -0.79 -4.27
C THR A 80 -9.19 -1.49 -2.94
N ILE A 81 -7.96 -1.35 -2.45
CA ILE A 81 -7.61 -1.77 -1.07
C ILE A 81 -8.55 -1.11 -0.05
N GLY A 82 -8.99 0.13 -0.29
CA GLY A 82 -9.97 0.80 0.56
C GLY A 82 -11.35 0.13 0.55
N ASP A 83 -11.77 -0.39 -0.60
CA ASP A 83 -13.02 -1.15 -0.72
C ASP A 83 -12.90 -2.50 0.01
N ILE A 84 -11.73 -3.15 -0.08
CA ILE A 84 -11.42 -4.33 0.73
C ILE A 84 -11.51 -4.05 2.24
N VAL A 85 -10.87 -2.97 2.72
CA VAL A 85 -10.89 -2.60 4.15
C VAL A 85 -12.31 -2.26 4.62
N ALA A 86 -13.08 -1.57 3.76
CA ALA A 86 -14.47 -1.19 4.01
C ALA A 86 -15.48 -2.35 3.83
N GLY A 87 -15.04 -3.53 3.40
CA GLY A 87 -15.92 -4.67 3.13
C GLY A 87 -16.85 -4.46 1.92
N ARG A 88 -16.51 -3.54 1.01
CA ARG A 88 -17.21 -3.33 -0.26
C ARG A 88 -16.47 -4.13 -1.33
N ARG A 89 -16.98 -5.29 -1.73
CA ARG A 89 -16.46 -6.05 -2.87
C ARG A 89 -17.62 -6.43 -3.78
#